data_AF-A0A1G9VPM2-F1
#
_entry.id   AF-A0A1G9VPM2-F1
#
_cell.length_a   1.000
_cell.length_b   1.000
_cell.length_c   1.000
_cell.angle_alpha   90.00
_cell.angle_beta   90.00
_cell.angle_gamma   90.00
#
_symmetry.space_group_name_H-M   'P 1'
#
loop_
_entity.id
_entity.type
_entity.pdbx_description
1 polymer ?
#
loop_
_entity_poly.entity_id
_entity_poly.type
_entity_poly.pdbx_seq_one_letter_code
_entity_poly.pdbx_strand_id
1 'polypeptide(L)'
;MYENNSEDLTTEIIDEFMFNYYSSEKIRLIAFEWESNELLKERMSILRNVIMAHNLGMYNVTIPTLLTQLEGVLIDTFNIRGKVDGKIIELLLECLLKDDNNESGFNFDTEIHEYYTKNIIQSFKHGEPIKSGISRNAILHGADKRYGILSNSLKTILLFDYISNAGFCIDKDKQQRGREKIKIHRKNRYPKKRK
;
A
#
# COMPACT_ATOMS: atom_id res chain seq x y z
N MET A 1 10.18 -9.86 32.05
CA MET A 1 9.56 -11.11 31.54
C MET A 1 8.02 -11.07 31.56
N TYR A 2 7.35 -10.01 32.04
CA TYR A 2 5.88 -9.93 32.08
C TYR A 2 5.25 -9.01 31.01
N GLU A 3 6.00 -8.10 30.39
CA GLU A 3 5.45 -7.16 29.38
C GLU A 3 5.14 -7.82 28.02
N ASN A 4 5.92 -8.84 27.61
CA ASN A 4 5.73 -9.48 26.30
C ASN A 4 4.43 -10.29 26.18
N ASN A 5 3.90 -10.84 27.28
CA ASN A 5 2.68 -11.67 27.24
C ASN A 5 1.40 -10.83 27.10
N SER A 6 1.39 -9.59 27.59
CA SER A 6 0.22 -8.70 27.45
C SER A 6 0.09 -8.11 26.05
N GLU A 7 1.21 -7.81 25.39
CA GLU A 7 1.23 -7.23 24.05
C GLU A 7 0.80 -8.25 22.98
N ASP A 8 1.24 -9.51 23.13
CA ASP A 8 0.88 -10.62 22.23
C ASP A 8 -0.62 -10.94 22.33
N LEU A 9 -1.14 -11.06 23.57
CA LEU A 9 -2.57 -11.29 23.82
C LEU A 9 -3.45 -10.15 23.27
N THR A 10 -2.98 -8.91 23.39
CA THR A 10 -3.69 -7.74 22.83
C THR A 10 -3.74 -7.82 21.31
N THR A 11 -2.65 -8.24 20.67
CA THR A 11 -2.57 -8.38 19.21
C THR A 11 -3.50 -9.48 18.72
N GLU A 12 -3.55 -10.63 19.38
CA GLU A 12 -4.44 -11.74 19.03
C GLU A 12 -5.91 -11.33 19.12
N ILE A 13 -6.31 -10.63 20.18
CA ILE A 13 -7.69 -10.15 20.36
C ILE A 13 -8.07 -9.16 19.25
N ILE A 14 -7.15 -8.25 18.89
CA ILE A 14 -7.38 -7.29 17.80
C ILE A 14 -7.51 -8.03 16.47
N ASP A 15 -6.61 -8.97 16.16
CA ASP A 15 -6.65 -9.73 14.91
C ASP A 15 -7.94 -10.56 14.84
N GLU A 16 -8.37 -11.22 15.91
CA GLU A 16 -9.64 -11.95 15.97
C GLU A 16 -10.84 -11.03 15.70
N PHE A 17 -10.90 -9.88 16.39
CA PHE A 17 -11.94 -8.88 16.15
C PHE A 17 -11.96 -8.42 14.68
N MET A 18 -10.78 -8.14 14.11
CA MET A 18 -10.64 -7.69 12.73
C MET A 18 -11.07 -8.78 11.74
N PHE A 19 -10.71 -10.04 11.96
CA PHE A 19 -11.11 -11.14 11.08
C PHE A 19 -12.62 -11.39 11.13
N ASN A 20 -13.23 -11.24 12.31
CA ASN A 20 -14.67 -11.36 12.46
C ASN A 20 -15.42 -10.20 11.81
N TYR A 21 -14.92 -8.96 11.98
CA TYR A 21 -15.54 -7.77 11.38
C TYR A 21 -15.41 -7.77 9.84
N TYR A 22 -14.21 -8.07 9.33
CA TYR A 22 -13.93 -8.15 7.90
C TYR A 22 -14.20 -9.55 7.35
N SER A 23 -15.45 -9.99 7.52
CA SER A 23 -15.95 -11.23 6.94
C SER A 23 -15.87 -11.21 5.41
N SER A 24 -16.01 -12.38 4.78
CA SER A 24 -16.04 -12.47 3.31
C SER A 24 -17.11 -11.59 2.67
N GLU A 25 -18.24 -11.35 3.35
CA GLU A 25 -19.28 -10.42 2.89
C GLU A 25 -18.81 -8.98 2.94
N LYS A 26 -18.16 -8.56 4.05
CA LYS A 26 -17.61 -7.22 4.20
C LYS A 26 -16.51 -6.94 3.17
N ILE A 27 -15.65 -7.92 2.91
CA ILE A 27 -14.61 -7.81 1.89
C ILE A 27 -15.21 -7.71 0.47
N ARG A 28 -16.29 -8.43 0.18
CA ARG A 28 -17.02 -8.27 -1.09
C ARG A 28 -17.67 -6.90 -1.22
N LEU A 29 -18.14 -6.31 -0.12
CA LEU A 29 -18.69 -4.95 -0.13
C LEU A 29 -17.63 -3.91 -0.49
N ILE A 30 -16.42 -4.00 0.08
CA ILE A 30 -15.29 -3.15 -0.32
C ILE A 30 -15.03 -3.26 -1.83
N ALA A 31 -15.01 -4.49 -2.36
CA ALA A 31 -14.82 -4.74 -3.78
C ALA A 31 -15.91 -4.12 -4.66
N PHE A 32 -17.14 -4.12 -4.16
CA PHE A 32 -18.29 -3.52 -4.84
C PHE A 32 -18.18 -1.99 -4.85
N GLU A 33 -17.76 -1.38 -3.75
CA GLU A 33 -17.51 0.07 -3.67
C GLU A 33 -16.43 0.52 -4.67
N TRP A 34 -15.39 -0.30 -4.89
CA TRP A 34 -14.37 -0.06 -5.91
C TRP A 34 -14.92 0.06 -7.34
N GLU A 35 -16.07 -0.55 -7.65
CA GLU A 35 -16.68 -0.45 -8.99
C GLU A 35 -17.11 0.98 -9.34
N SER A 36 -17.38 1.81 -8.32
CA SER A 36 -17.73 3.22 -8.49
C SER A 36 -16.50 4.14 -8.62
N ASN A 37 -15.30 3.62 -8.37
CA ASN A 37 -14.06 4.37 -8.42
C ASN A 37 -13.47 4.31 -9.85
N GLU A 38 -13.61 5.40 -10.61
CA GLU A 38 -13.12 5.47 -12.00
C GLU A 38 -11.60 5.25 -12.11
N LEU A 39 -10.81 5.50 -11.05
CA LEU A 39 -9.37 5.19 -11.01
C LEU A 39 -9.08 3.69 -11.10
N LEU A 40 -10.04 2.85 -10.69
CA LEU A 40 -9.90 1.39 -10.58
C LEU A 40 -10.53 0.64 -11.75
N LYS A 41 -11.28 1.31 -12.62
CA LYS A 41 -12.09 0.71 -13.68
C LYS A 41 -11.32 -0.26 -14.57
N GLU A 42 -10.13 0.11 -15.00
CA GLU A 42 -9.27 -0.72 -15.85
C GLU A 42 -8.64 -1.91 -15.09
N ARG A 43 -8.66 -1.87 -13.76
CA ARG A 43 -8.07 -2.88 -12.87
C ARG A 43 -9.12 -3.81 -12.26
N MET A 44 -10.41 -3.55 -12.46
CA MET A 44 -11.49 -4.27 -11.77
C MET A 44 -11.47 -5.79 -11.98
N SER A 45 -11.07 -6.28 -13.15
CA SER A 45 -10.93 -7.73 -13.39
C SER A 45 -9.87 -8.36 -12.47
N ILE A 46 -8.75 -7.67 -12.27
CA ILE A 46 -7.67 -8.08 -11.35
C ILE A 46 -8.16 -8.01 -9.91
N LEU A 47 -8.83 -6.91 -9.52
CA LEU A 47 -9.30 -6.69 -8.15
C LEU A 47 -10.38 -7.70 -7.74
N ARG A 48 -11.30 -8.07 -8.65
CA ARG A 48 -12.28 -9.13 -8.39
C ARG A 48 -11.59 -10.48 -8.12
N ASN A 49 -10.55 -10.81 -8.89
CA ASN A 49 -9.76 -12.04 -8.67
C ASN A 49 -9.03 -12.01 -7.33
N VAL A 50 -8.51 -10.86 -6.91
CA VAL A 50 -7.86 -10.67 -5.60
C VAL A 50 -8.82 -11.00 -4.47
N ILE A 51 -10.06 -10.49 -4.54
CA ILE A 51 -11.07 -10.71 -3.49
C ILE A 51 -11.55 -12.16 -3.47
N MET A 52 -11.71 -12.79 -4.64
CA MET A 52 -11.97 -14.22 -4.73
C MET A 52 -10.84 -15.03 -4.09
N ALA A 53 -9.59 -14.72 -4.43
CA ALA A 53 -8.41 -15.38 -3.87
C ALA A 53 -8.33 -15.23 -2.34
N HIS A 54 -8.59 -14.03 -1.80
CA HIS A 54 -8.60 -13.80 -0.36
C HIS A 54 -9.63 -14.67 0.36
N ASN A 55 -10.87 -14.70 -0.15
CA ASN A 55 -11.96 -15.48 0.43
C ASN A 55 -11.72 -17.00 0.34
N LEU A 56 -10.90 -17.46 -0.61
CA LEU A 56 -10.48 -18.85 -0.75
C LEU A 56 -9.19 -19.19 0.03
N GLY A 57 -8.64 -18.25 0.80
CA GLY A 57 -7.39 -18.46 1.55
C GLY A 57 -6.12 -18.41 0.70
N MET A 58 -6.20 -17.96 -0.56
CA MET A 58 -5.08 -17.90 -1.50
C MET A 58 -4.25 -16.61 -1.30
N TYR A 59 -3.81 -16.36 -0.07
CA TYR A 59 -3.13 -15.12 0.34
C TYR A 59 -1.82 -14.86 -0.41
N ASN A 60 -1.11 -15.93 -0.80
CA ASN A 60 0.11 -15.84 -1.62
C ASN A 60 -0.13 -15.18 -2.99
N VAL A 61 -1.38 -15.20 -3.49
CA VAL A 61 -1.80 -14.52 -4.71
C VAL A 61 -2.28 -13.11 -4.38
N THR A 62 -3.16 -12.97 -3.39
CA THR A 62 -3.77 -11.69 -3.02
C THR A 62 -2.73 -10.60 -2.73
N ILE A 63 -1.74 -10.90 -1.89
CA ILE A 63 -0.76 -9.92 -1.39
C ILE A 63 0.09 -9.31 -2.52
N PRO A 64 0.87 -10.10 -3.29
CA PRO A 64 1.71 -9.52 -4.34
C PRO A 64 0.89 -8.87 -5.45
N THR A 65 -0.29 -9.40 -5.79
CA THR A 65 -1.16 -8.77 -6.78
C THR A 65 -1.59 -7.38 -6.32
N LEU A 66 -2.09 -7.22 -5.09
CA LEU A 66 -2.48 -5.90 -4.60
C LEU A 66 -1.31 -4.94 -4.44
N LEU A 67 -0.17 -5.40 -3.93
CA LEU A 67 1.01 -4.54 -3.78
C LEU A 67 1.47 -3.94 -5.12
N THR A 68 1.41 -4.72 -6.20
CA THR A 68 1.73 -4.21 -7.54
C THR A 68 0.64 -3.28 -8.09
N GLN A 69 -0.65 -3.60 -7.87
CA GLN A 69 -1.74 -2.71 -8.30
C GLN A 69 -1.72 -1.38 -7.54
N LEU A 70 -1.33 -1.38 -6.27
CA LEU A 70 -1.22 -0.19 -5.43
C LEU A 70 -0.21 0.82 -5.99
N GLU A 71 0.96 0.35 -6.43
CA GLU A 71 1.94 1.20 -7.13
C GLU A 71 1.36 1.76 -8.43
N GLY A 72 0.62 0.96 -9.18
CA GLY A 72 -0.07 1.40 -10.40
C GLY A 72 -1.10 2.49 -10.13
N VAL A 73 -1.93 2.32 -9.11
CA VAL A 73 -2.93 3.30 -8.67
C VAL A 73 -2.25 4.63 -8.33
N LEU A 74 -1.17 4.62 -7.55
CA LEU A 74 -0.42 5.83 -7.22
C LEU A 74 0.13 6.54 -8.47
N ILE A 75 0.62 5.78 -9.46
CA ILE A 75 1.13 6.36 -10.71
C ILE A 75 0.00 7.02 -11.51
N ASP A 76 -1.16 6.38 -11.59
CA ASP A 76 -2.32 6.87 -12.32
C ASP A 76 -2.92 8.10 -11.64
N THR A 77 -3.04 8.10 -10.31
CA THR A 77 -3.51 9.24 -9.49
C THR A 77 -2.77 10.53 -9.82
N PHE A 78 -1.45 10.46 -9.99
CA PHE A 78 -0.62 11.64 -10.28
C PHE A 78 -0.32 11.82 -11.78
N ASN A 79 -0.82 10.93 -12.64
CA ASN A 79 -0.59 10.91 -14.10
C ASN A 79 0.92 10.92 -14.43
N ILE A 80 1.70 10.09 -13.75
CA ILE A 80 3.15 10.01 -13.93
C ILE A 80 3.48 9.14 -15.15
N ARG A 81 4.22 9.71 -16.10
CA ARG A 81 4.71 8.98 -17.29
C ARG A 81 6.21 8.73 -17.22
N GLY A 82 6.68 7.67 -17.87
CA GLY A 82 8.10 7.31 -17.97
C GLY A 82 8.58 6.37 -16.86
N LYS A 83 9.89 6.29 -16.65
CA LYS A 83 10.49 5.34 -15.68
C LYS A 83 10.01 5.63 -14.25
N VAL A 84 9.62 4.57 -13.56
CA VAL A 84 9.22 4.56 -12.14
C VAL A 84 10.23 3.73 -11.36
N ASP A 85 10.56 4.18 -10.17
CA ASP A 85 11.39 3.46 -9.20
C ASP A 85 10.83 3.65 -7.78
N GLY A 86 11.35 2.91 -6.81
CA GLY A 86 10.81 2.94 -5.44
C GLY A 86 10.79 4.32 -4.79
N LYS A 87 11.73 5.21 -5.14
CA LYS A 87 11.74 6.58 -4.57
C LYS A 87 10.60 7.43 -5.14
N ILE A 88 10.22 7.19 -6.39
CA ILE A 88 9.04 7.83 -6.99
C ILE A 88 7.78 7.42 -6.23
N ILE A 89 7.58 6.13 -5.94
CA ILE A 89 6.42 5.66 -5.18
C ILE A 89 6.36 6.30 -3.79
N GLU A 90 7.49 6.33 -3.08
CA GLU A 90 7.59 6.98 -1.76
C GLU A 90 7.20 8.47 -1.81
N LEU A 91 7.71 9.22 -2.80
CA LEU A 91 7.39 10.65 -2.97
C LEU A 91 5.91 10.90 -3.30
N LEU A 92 5.29 10.03 -4.11
CA LEU A 92 3.87 10.16 -4.44
C LEU A 92 2.99 9.86 -3.23
N LEU A 93 3.35 8.84 -2.45
CA LEU A 93 2.64 8.52 -1.22
C LEU A 93 2.75 9.65 -0.19
N GLU A 94 3.95 10.20 0.01
CA GLU A 94 4.15 11.40 0.83
C GLU A 94 3.23 12.54 0.37
N CYS A 95 3.14 12.78 -0.95
CA CYS A 95 2.28 13.83 -1.49
C CYS A 95 0.78 13.57 -1.33
N LEU A 96 0.37 12.30 -1.34
CA LEU A 96 -1.01 11.88 -1.18
C LEU A 96 -1.47 12.05 0.28
N LEU A 97 -0.66 11.56 1.22
CA LEU A 97 -1.04 11.38 2.62
C LEU A 97 -0.57 12.53 3.53
N LYS A 98 0.54 13.21 3.21
CA LYS A 98 0.98 14.33 4.04
C LYS A 98 0.34 15.62 3.55
N ASP A 99 -0.45 16.22 4.44
CA ASP A 99 -0.87 17.61 4.30
C ASP A 99 0.12 18.52 5.03
N ASP A 100 0.65 19.52 4.33
CA ASP A 100 1.60 20.48 4.91
C ASP A 100 0.90 21.45 5.89
N ASN A 101 -0.45 21.42 5.96
CA ASN A 101 -1.27 22.39 6.67
C ASN A 101 -2.04 21.84 7.90
N ASN A 102 -1.98 20.54 8.19
CA ASN A 102 -2.77 19.92 9.27
C ASN A 102 -1.86 19.37 10.38
N GLU A 103 -1.45 20.24 11.30
CA GLU A 103 -0.68 19.89 12.51
C GLU A 103 -1.54 19.55 13.73
N SER A 104 -2.87 19.58 13.65
CA SER A 104 -3.74 19.37 14.81
C SER A 104 -4.55 18.07 14.76
N GLY A 105 -4.16 17.08 15.58
CA GLY A 105 -4.97 15.89 15.89
C GLY A 105 -4.41 14.56 15.37
N PHE A 106 -5.07 13.45 15.75
CA PHE A 106 -4.78 12.11 15.26
C PHE A 106 -5.06 12.07 13.75
N ASN A 107 -4.00 12.09 12.94
CA ASN A 107 -4.10 12.09 11.49
C ASN A 107 -3.87 10.67 10.95
N PHE A 108 -4.95 10.02 10.52
CA PHE A 108 -4.90 8.67 9.97
C PHE A 108 -4.01 8.59 8.72
N ASP A 109 -3.91 9.66 7.92
CA ASP A 109 -3.00 9.69 6.77
C ASP A 109 -1.53 9.58 7.18
N THR A 110 -1.14 10.24 8.27
CA THR A 110 0.24 10.15 8.80
C THR A 110 0.55 8.73 9.26
N GLU A 111 -0.37 8.09 9.98
CA GLU A 111 -0.20 6.71 10.45
C GLU A 111 -0.12 5.71 9.29
N ILE A 112 -0.98 5.86 8.27
CA ILE A 112 -0.92 5.02 7.06
C ILE A 112 0.39 5.25 6.30
N HIS A 113 0.83 6.49 6.17
CA HIS A 113 2.12 6.82 5.55
C HIS A 113 3.28 6.15 6.28
N GLU A 114 3.32 6.26 7.61
CA GLU A 114 4.35 5.62 8.44
C GLU A 114 4.31 4.09 8.32
N TYR A 115 3.12 3.50 8.42
CA TYR A 115 2.92 2.08 8.26
C TYR A 115 3.46 1.59 6.92
N TYR A 116 3.09 2.27 5.82
CA TYR A 116 3.53 1.92 4.48
C TYR A 116 5.05 2.03 4.33
N THR A 117 5.64 3.13 4.82
CA THR A 117 7.09 3.36 4.70
C THR A 117 7.87 2.32 5.51
N LYS A 118 7.43 2.02 6.73
CA LYS A 118 8.12 1.10 7.65
C LYS A 118 7.95 -0.37 7.25
N ASN A 119 6.80 -0.75 6.67
CA ASN A 119 6.45 -2.14 6.43
C ASN A 119 6.46 -2.55 4.95
N ILE A 120 6.00 -1.68 4.04
CA ILE A 120 5.80 -2.04 2.62
C ILE A 120 7.06 -1.76 1.80
N ILE A 121 7.57 -0.53 1.80
CA ILE A 121 8.75 -0.12 1.00
C ILE A 121 10.08 -0.49 1.66
N GLN A 122 10.04 -1.08 2.86
CA GLN A 122 11.24 -1.46 3.61
C GLN A 122 12.28 -2.19 2.75
N SER A 123 13.52 -1.70 2.78
CA SER A 123 14.65 -2.38 2.15
C SER A 123 14.97 -3.69 2.87
N PHE A 124 15.47 -4.68 2.13
CA PHE A 124 15.89 -5.97 2.68
C PHE A 124 17.22 -6.38 2.06
N LYS A 125 17.88 -7.37 2.67
CA LYS A 125 19.05 -8.05 2.12
C LYS A 125 18.79 -9.54 2.05
N HIS A 126 19.14 -10.16 0.93
CA HIS A 126 19.00 -11.61 0.78
C HIS A 126 19.87 -12.33 1.81
N GLY A 127 19.28 -13.32 2.49
CA GLY A 127 19.96 -14.12 3.51
C GLY A 127 19.95 -13.51 4.92
N GLU A 128 19.52 -12.25 5.09
CA GLU A 128 19.31 -11.65 6.41
C GLU A 128 17.83 -11.81 6.86
N PRO A 129 17.55 -11.75 8.18
CA PRO A 129 16.18 -11.75 8.69
C PRO A 129 15.35 -10.60 8.11
N ILE A 130 14.14 -10.93 7.64
CA ILE A 130 13.17 -9.95 7.16
C ILE A 130 12.50 -9.29 8.36
N LYS A 131 12.45 -7.95 8.35
CA LYS A 131 11.97 -7.14 9.48
C LYS A 131 10.49 -6.81 9.42
N SER A 132 9.83 -7.03 8.29
CA SER A 132 8.39 -6.83 8.12
C SER A 132 7.77 -7.96 7.32
N GLY A 133 6.68 -8.54 7.83
CA GLY A 133 5.98 -9.66 7.18
C GLY A 133 5.27 -9.31 5.87
N ILE A 134 5.28 -8.05 5.44
CA ILE A 134 4.63 -7.55 4.22
C ILE A 134 5.54 -6.66 3.37
N SER A 135 6.87 -6.79 3.52
CA SER A 135 7.81 -6.04 2.69
C SER A 135 7.61 -6.38 1.20
N ARG A 136 7.16 -5.38 0.42
CA ARG A 136 6.96 -5.49 -1.03
C ARG A 136 8.23 -5.97 -1.73
N ASN A 137 9.38 -5.41 -1.32
CA ASN A 137 10.65 -5.78 -1.92
C ASN A 137 11.03 -7.23 -1.57
N ALA A 138 10.91 -7.62 -0.30
CA ALA A 138 11.25 -9.00 0.10
C ALA A 138 10.35 -10.03 -0.58
N ILE A 139 9.04 -9.75 -0.69
CA ILE A 139 8.05 -10.62 -1.33
C ILE A 139 8.31 -10.73 -2.83
N LEU A 140 8.37 -9.61 -3.55
CA LEU A 140 8.48 -9.61 -5.02
C LEU A 140 9.84 -10.09 -5.53
N HIS A 141 10.87 -10.04 -4.69
CA HIS A 141 12.19 -10.61 -4.99
C HIS A 141 12.37 -12.02 -4.41
N GLY A 142 11.33 -12.63 -3.83
CA GLY A 142 11.33 -14.03 -3.38
C GLY A 142 12.19 -14.31 -2.15
N ALA A 143 12.60 -13.27 -1.42
CA ALA A 143 13.29 -13.40 -0.14
C ALA A 143 12.33 -13.82 0.96
N ASP A 144 11.12 -13.26 0.98
CA ASP A 144 10.04 -13.72 1.85
C ASP A 144 9.17 -14.75 1.12
N LYS A 145 8.98 -15.91 1.74
CA LYS A 145 8.14 -17.00 1.22
C LYS A 145 6.98 -17.35 2.17
N ARG A 146 6.93 -16.73 3.35
CA ARG A 146 5.95 -17.01 4.41
C ARG A 146 4.97 -15.86 4.63
N TYR A 147 4.98 -14.86 3.75
CA TYR A 147 4.10 -13.69 3.79
C TYR A 147 2.60 -14.04 3.65
N GLY A 148 2.27 -15.21 3.10
CA GLY A 148 0.91 -15.62 2.73
C GLY A 148 0.02 -16.04 3.88
N ILE A 149 -0.36 -15.09 4.74
CA ILE A 149 -1.26 -15.30 5.88
C ILE A 149 -2.46 -14.35 5.82
N LEU A 150 -3.54 -14.71 6.53
CA LEU A 150 -4.80 -13.96 6.53
C LEU A 150 -4.60 -12.50 6.95
N SER A 151 -3.88 -12.26 8.06
CA SER A 151 -3.64 -10.92 8.59
C SER A 151 -2.96 -10.00 7.57
N ASN A 152 -1.92 -10.49 6.90
CA ASN A 152 -1.22 -9.75 5.85
C ASN A 152 -2.12 -9.49 4.65
N SER A 153 -2.92 -10.47 4.25
CA SER A 153 -3.84 -10.32 3.13
C SER A 153 -4.92 -9.27 3.43
N LEU A 154 -5.50 -9.30 4.63
CA LEU A 154 -6.49 -8.32 5.07
C LEU A 154 -5.87 -6.93 5.13
N LYS A 155 -4.72 -6.77 5.80
CA LYS A 155 -4.00 -5.50 5.88
C LYS A 155 -3.70 -4.92 4.49
N THR A 156 -3.33 -5.76 3.54
CA THR A 156 -3.06 -5.34 2.16
C THR A 156 -4.33 -4.87 1.44
N ILE A 157 -5.48 -5.55 1.63
CA ILE A 157 -6.78 -5.13 1.09
C ILE A 157 -7.18 -3.76 1.66
N LEU A 158 -7.13 -3.60 2.98
CA LEU A 158 -7.52 -2.35 3.64
C LEU A 158 -6.60 -1.19 3.27
N LEU A 159 -5.30 -1.45 3.15
CA LEU A 159 -4.34 -0.46 2.66
C LEU A 159 -4.64 -0.05 1.22
N PHE A 160 -4.93 -1.01 0.33
CA PHE A 160 -5.28 -0.71 -1.05
C PHE A 160 -6.57 0.11 -1.12
N ASP A 161 -7.60 -0.30 -0.39
CA ASP A 161 -8.87 0.42 -0.28
C ASP A 161 -8.63 1.89 0.10
N TYR A 162 -7.93 2.10 1.21
CA TYR A 162 -7.63 3.44 1.72
C TYR A 162 -6.91 4.32 0.68
N ILE A 163 -5.80 3.82 0.11
CA ILE A 163 -4.99 4.58 -0.85
C ILE A 163 -5.76 4.85 -2.14
N SER A 164 -6.56 3.89 -2.61
CA SER A 164 -7.36 4.07 -3.82
C SER A 164 -8.47 5.11 -3.65
N ASN A 165 -9.09 5.17 -2.48
CA ASN A 165 -10.09 6.17 -2.13
C ASN A 165 -9.46 7.56 -1.95
N ALA A 166 -8.31 7.64 -1.26
CA ALA A 166 -7.54 8.87 -1.15
C ALA A 166 -7.11 9.39 -2.53
N GLY A 167 -6.65 8.49 -3.41
CA GLY A 167 -6.25 8.81 -4.77
C GLY A 167 -7.41 9.25 -5.67
N PHE A 168 -8.61 8.70 -5.46
CA PHE A 168 -9.82 9.12 -6.17
C PHE A 168 -10.27 10.53 -5.78
N CYS A 169 -10.11 10.89 -4.50
CA CYS A 169 -10.49 12.19 -3.95
C CYS A 169 -9.40 13.26 -4.05
N ILE A 170 -8.25 12.96 -4.66
CA ILE A 170 -7.10 13.88 -4.69
C ILE A 170 -7.44 15.19 -5.43
N ASP A 171 -7.00 16.33 -4.88
CA ASP A 171 -7.12 17.61 -5.54
C ASP A 171 -6.01 17.86 -6.59
N LYS A 172 -6.26 18.81 -7.49
CA LYS A 172 -5.35 19.12 -8.60
C LYS A 172 -4.02 19.71 -8.12
N ASP A 173 -4.00 20.39 -6.97
CA ASP A 173 -2.80 21.03 -6.45
C ASP A 173 -1.86 19.99 -5.86
N LYS A 174 -2.38 19.02 -5.09
CA LYS A 174 -1.63 17.84 -4.63
C LYS A 174 -1.10 17.04 -5.81
N GLN A 175 -1.92 16.79 -6.84
CA GLN A 175 -1.46 16.12 -8.06
C GLN A 175 -0.30 16.87 -8.73
N GLN A 176 -0.40 18.19 -8.87
CA GLN A 176 0.64 19.02 -9.48
C GLN A 176 1.93 19.01 -8.66
N ARG A 177 1.83 19.17 -7.35
CA ARG A 177 2.95 19.10 -6.39
C ARG A 177 3.69 17.76 -6.51
N GLY A 178 2.95 16.65 -6.59
CA GLY A 178 3.53 15.32 -6.81
C GLY A 178 4.33 15.25 -8.13
N ARG A 179 3.74 15.71 -9.24
CA ARG A 179 4.41 15.76 -10.55
C ARG A 179 5.71 16.59 -10.52
N GLU A 180 5.70 17.72 -9.82
CA GLU A 180 6.86 18.59 -9.69
C GLU A 180 7.99 17.93 -8.89
N LYS A 181 7.66 17.29 -7.75
CA LYS A 181 8.64 16.51 -6.98
C LYS A 181 9.28 15.42 -7.84
N ILE A 182 8.51 14.70 -8.65
CA ILE A 182 9.04 13.67 -9.55
C ILE A 182 9.96 14.28 -10.63
N LYS A 183 9.59 15.44 -11.19
CA LYS A 183 10.44 16.16 -12.17
C LYS A 183 11.79 16.54 -11.56
N ILE A 184 11.80 17.05 -10.33
CA ILE A 184 13.02 17.39 -9.58
C ILE A 184 13.86 16.15 -9.32
N HIS A 185 13.24 15.07 -8.81
CA HIS A 185 13.94 13.81 -8.55
C HIS A 185 14.63 13.26 -9.81
N ARG A 186 13.93 13.24 -10.94
CA ARG A 186 14.48 12.77 -12.22
C ARG A 186 15.66 13.61 -12.70
N LYS A 187 15.59 14.94 -12.56
CA LYS A 187 16.68 15.85 -12.94
C LYS A 187 17.95 15.58 -12.12
N ASN A 188 17.79 15.29 -10.83
CA ASN A 188 18.91 14.99 -9.93
C ASN A 188 19.52 13.60 -10.20
N ARG A 189 18.67 12.61 -10.52
CA ARG A 189 19.10 11.22 -10.75
C ARG A 189 19.72 10.98 -12.14
N TYR A 190 19.27 11.73 -13.15
CA TYR A 190 19.75 11.62 -14.52
C TYR A 190 20.18 13.00 -15.06
N PRO A 191 21.28 13.58 -14.56
CA PRO A 191 21.78 14.84 -15.07
C PRO A 191 22.03 14.71 -16.57
N LYS A 192 21.48 15.62 -17.39
CA LYS A 192 21.76 15.65 -18.83
C LYS A 192 23.28 15.66 -19.00
N LYS A 193 23.84 14.63 -19.65
CA LYS A 193 25.24 14.68 -20.11
C LYS A 193 25.39 15.96 -20.94
N ARG A 194 26.24 16.89 -20.49
CA ARG A 194 26.68 18.01 -21.31
C ARG A 194 27.32 17.39 -22.55
N LYS A 195 26.71 17.61 -23.72
CA LYS A 195 27.35 17.36 -25.01
C LYS A 195 28.32 18.48 -25.29
#